data_AF-A0A959FYZ2-F1
#
_entry.id   AF-A0A959FYZ2-F1
#
_cell.length_a   1.000
_cell.length_b   1.000
_cell.length_c   1.000
_cell.angle_alpha   90.00
_cell.angle_beta   90.00
_cell.angle_gamma   90.00
#
_symmetry.space_group_name_H-M   'P 1'
#
loop_
_entity.id
_entity.type
_entity.pdbx_description
1 polymer ?
#
loop_
_entity_poly.entity_id
_entity_poly.type
_entity_poly.pdbx_seq_one_letter_code
_entity_poly.pdbx_strand_id
1 'polypeptide(L)'
;QARYPNIVFYPQGEKAVKLPAGWLIEQAGWKGKRVGNTGSHAQQALVLVNYGEASGAEVYALAQEIIDSVQAQFGVELQPEVNIV
;
A
#
# COMPACT_ATOMS: atom_id res chain seq x y z
N GLN A 1 -6.98 -13.43 15.13
CA GLN A 1 -5.73 -13.88 14.47
C GLN A 1 -5.92 -14.97 13.41
N ALA A 2 -7.13 -15.46 13.10
CA ALA A 2 -7.31 -16.63 12.21
C ALA A 2 -7.24 -16.37 10.69
N ARG A 3 -7.26 -15.11 10.22
CA ARG A 3 -7.37 -14.80 8.77
C ARG A 3 -6.03 -14.54 8.08
N TYR A 4 -4.98 -14.19 8.83
CA TYR A 4 -3.65 -13.87 8.32
C TYR A 4 -2.56 -14.42 9.28
N PRO A 5 -2.24 -15.72 9.21
CA PRO A 5 -1.34 -16.37 10.16
C PRO A 5 0.10 -15.82 10.12
N ASN A 6 0.50 -15.23 8.99
CA ASN A 6 1.85 -14.69 8.76
C ASN A 6 1.91 -13.15 8.89
N ILE A 7 0.89 -12.52 9.50
CA ILE A 7 0.86 -11.07 9.63
C ILE A 7 2.02 -10.57 10.48
N VAL A 8 2.83 -9.69 9.90
CA VAL A 8 3.89 -9.00 10.63
C VAL A 8 3.25 -7.84 11.39
N PHE A 9 3.51 -7.75 12.68
CA PHE A 9 3.08 -6.63 13.50
C PHE A 9 4.13 -6.35 14.58
N TYR A 10 4.20 -5.10 15.00
CA TYR A 10 5.08 -4.65 16.06
C TYR A 10 4.24 -4.04 17.18
N PRO A 11 4.31 -4.52 18.42
CA PRO A 11 3.61 -3.90 19.54
C PRO A 11 3.99 -2.43 19.70
N GLN A 12 3.00 -1.56 19.92
CA GLN A 12 3.18 -0.14 20.17
C GLN A 12 2.40 0.24 21.43
N GLY A 13 3.04 0.03 22.59
CA GLY A 13 2.37 0.12 23.89
C GLY A 13 1.43 -1.04 24.16
N GLU A 14 0.53 -0.88 25.14
CA GLU A 14 -0.31 -1.98 25.64
C GLU A 14 -1.54 -2.27 24.76
N LYS A 15 -1.99 -1.30 23.96
CA LYS A 15 -3.28 -1.37 23.25
C LYS A 15 -3.21 -1.20 21.73
N ALA A 16 -2.03 -0.91 21.19
CA ALA A 16 -1.85 -0.70 19.76
C ALA A 16 -0.76 -1.59 19.20
N VAL A 17 -0.89 -1.91 17.91
CA VAL A 17 0.11 -2.61 17.13
C VAL A 17 0.36 -1.82 15.85
N LYS A 18 1.63 -1.71 15.48
CA LYS A 18 2.06 -1.16 14.20
C LYS A 18 2.06 -2.26 13.16
N LEU A 19 1.24 -2.09 12.13
CA LEU A 19 1.23 -2.94 10.96
C LEU A 19 2.14 -2.34 9.88
N PRO A 20 3.06 -3.11 9.28
CA PRO A 20 3.86 -2.63 8.16
C PRO A 20 2.98 -2.46 6.93
N ALA A 21 2.75 -1.21 6.50
CA ALA A 21 1.96 -0.92 5.31
C ALA A 21 2.52 -1.63 4.06
N GLY A 22 3.86 -1.72 3.92
CA GLY A 22 4.47 -2.45 2.82
C GLY A 22 4.11 -3.94 2.78
N TRP A 23 3.93 -4.59 3.94
CA TRP A 23 3.47 -5.97 4.00
C TRP A 23 2.01 -6.09 3.54
N LEU A 24 1.14 -5.17 3.96
CA LEU A 24 -0.27 -5.14 3.54
C LEU A 24 -0.39 -4.95 2.02
N ILE A 25 0.36 -4.01 1.45
CA ILE A 25 0.37 -3.73 0.01
C ILE A 25 0.92 -4.92 -0.78
N GLU A 26 1.97 -5.58 -0.28
CA GLU A 26 2.53 -6.79 -0.88
C GLU A 26 1.53 -7.96 -0.86
N GLN A 27 0.86 -8.19 0.27
CA GLN A 27 -0.17 -9.24 0.39
C GLN A 27 -1.46 -8.92 -0.39
N ALA A 28 -1.72 -7.65 -0.66
CA ALA A 28 -2.75 -7.22 -1.61
C ALA A 28 -2.35 -7.37 -3.09
N GLY A 29 -1.13 -7.87 -3.37
CA GLY A 29 -0.68 -8.21 -4.72
C GLY A 29 -0.24 -7.00 -5.55
N TRP A 30 0.06 -5.86 -4.91
CA TRP A 30 0.46 -4.65 -5.62
C TRP A 30 1.96 -4.56 -5.90
N LYS A 31 2.80 -5.24 -5.11
CA LYS A 31 4.27 -5.16 -5.28
C LYS A 31 4.70 -5.56 -6.69
N GLY A 32 5.38 -4.66 -7.40
CA GLY A 32 5.80 -4.87 -8.79
C GLY A 32 4.68 -4.77 -9.83
N LYS A 33 3.44 -4.48 -9.42
CA LYS A 33 2.31 -4.31 -10.34
C LYS A 33 2.42 -2.97 -11.06
N ARG A 34 2.24 -3.00 -12.37
CA ARG A 34 2.16 -1.82 -13.24
C ARG A 34 0.71 -1.57 -13.65
N VAL A 35 0.28 -0.32 -13.61
CA VAL A 35 -1.03 0.17 -14.04
C VAL A 35 -0.81 1.34 -14.99
N GLY A 36 -0.92 1.10 -16.29
CA GLY A 36 -0.60 2.11 -17.31
C GLY A 36 0.84 2.64 -17.18
N ASN A 37 0.95 3.94 -16.92
CA ASN A 37 2.23 4.64 -16.73
C ASN A 37 2.71 4.67 -15.26
N THR A 38 1.92 4.14 -14.33
CA THR A 38 2.27 4.07 -12.90
C THR A 38 2.47 2.62 -12.45
N GLY A 39 2.95 2.42 -11.23
CA GLY A 39 2.99 1.10 -10.61
C GLY A 39 3.59 1.15 -9.21
N SER A 40 3.69 0.00 -8.57
CA SER A 40 4.44 -0.17 -7.32
C SER A 40 5.79 -0.83 -7.61
N HIS A 41 6.84 -0.40 -6.92
CA HIS A 41 8.19 -0.87 -7.16
C HIS A 41 8.35 -2.37 -6.82
N ALA A 42 9.07 -3.12 -7.65
CA ALA A 42 9.20 -4.57 -7.54
C ALA A 42 9.88 -5.04 -6.23
N GLN A 43 10.74 -4.22 -5.65
CA GLN A 43 11.47 -4.56 -4.41
C GLN A 43 10.91 -3.85 -3.18
N GLN A 44 10.10 -2.80 -3.33
CA GLN A 44 9.66 -1.93 -2.24
C GLN A 44 8.18 -1.55 -2.46
N ALA A 45 7.25 -2.28 -1.85
CA ALA A 45 5.83 -2.14 -2.11
C ALA A 45 5.25 -0.74 -1.82
N LEU A 46 5.88 0.01 -0.90
CA LEU A 46 5.48 1.38 -0.53
C LEU A 46 5.85 2.44 -1.57
N VAL A 47 6.74 2.12 -2.51
CA VAL A 47 7.23 3.09 -3.49
C VAL A 47 6.35 3.01 -4.73
N LEU A 48 5.60 4.08 -4.99
CA LEU A 48 4.92 4.26 -6.27
C LEU A 48 5.93 4.76 -7.31
N VAL A 49 5.83 4.21 -8.52
CA VAL A 49 6.74 4.44 -9.64
C VAL A 49 5.96 5.11 -10.75
N ASN A 50 6.52 6.20 -11.27
CA ASN A 50 6.14 6.74 -12.57
C ASN A 50 7.12 6.18 -13.62
N TYR A 51 6.60 5.50 -14.63
CA TYR A 51 7.40 4.92 -15.73
C TYR A 51 7.63 5.89 -16.90
N GLY A 52 7.29 7.16 -16.74
CA GLY A 52 7.58 8.24 -17.67
C GLY A 52 6.44 9.26 -17.71
N GLU A 53 5.38 8.93 -18.43
CA GLU A 53 4.31 9.87 -18.79
C GLU A 53 3.13 9.89 -17.81
N ALA A 54 3.29 9.40 -16.58
CA ALA A 54 2.19 9.46 -15.63
C ALA A 54 1.94 10.89 -15.13
N SER A 55 0.69 11.31 -15.19
CA SER A 55 0.19 12.51 -14.53
C SER A 55 0.09 12.31 -13.02
N GLY A 56 0.08 13.43 -12.26
CA GLY A 56 -0.17 13.38 -10.82
C GLY A 56 -1.51 12.72 -10.46
N ALA A 57 -2.53 12.90 -11.32
CA ALA A 57 -3.83 12.25 -11.16
C ALA A 57 -3.75 10.73 -11.31
N GLU A 58 -2.95 10.20 -12.23
CA GLU A 58 -2.74 8.75 -12.37
C GLU A 58 -1.99 8.16 -11.17
N VAL A 59 -1.01 8.89 -10.63
CA VAL A 59 -0.29 8.45 -9.42
C VAL A 59 -1.24 8.46 -8.21
N TYR A 60 -2.07 9.49 -8.09
CA TYR A 60 -3.07 9.57 -7.02
C TYR A 60 -4.14 8.49 -7.16
N ALA A 61 -4.63 8.22 -8.37
CA ALA A 61 -5.57 7.13 -8.64
C ALA A 61 -4.98 5.76 -8.23
N LEU A 62 -3.72 5.50 -8.59
CA LEU A 62 -3.02 4.28 -8.15
C LEU A 62 -2.94 4.20 -6.62
N ALA A 63 -2.61 5.31 -5.95
CA ALA A 63 -2.57 5.35 -4.49
C ALA A 63 -3.94 5.00 -3.88
N GLN A 64 -5.02 5.57 -4.43
CA GLN A 64 -6.39 5.30 -3.97
C GLN A 64 -6.78 3.83 -4.20
N GLU A 65 -6.47 3.26 -5.36
CA GLU A 65 -6.73 1.84 -5.63
C GLU A 65 -6.02 0.91 -4.62
N ILE A 66 -4.79 1.26 -4.22
CA ILE A 66 -4.04 0.51 -3.21
C ILE A 66 -4.71 0.66 -1.83
N ILE A 67 -5.10 1.87 -1.43
CA ILE A 67 -5.77 2.14 -0.16
C ILE A 67 -7.08 1.33 -0.08
N ASP A 68 -7.92 1.42 -1.11
CA ASP A 68 -9.21 0.73 -1.18
C ASP A 68 -9.04 -0.78 -1.16
N SER A 69 -8.03 -1.30 -1.88
CA SER A 69 -7.71 -2.73 -1.90
C SER A 69 -7.27 -3.25 -0.53
N VAL A 70 -6.41 -2.51 0.17
CA VAL A 70 -5.95 -2.86 1.52
C VAL A 70 -7.09 -2.78 2.53
N GLN A 71 -7.95 -1.76 2.41
CA GLN A 71 -9.13 -1.63 3.26
C GLN A 71 -10.11 -2.79 3.04
N ALA A 72 -10.40 -3.15 1.78
CA ALA A 72 -11.31 -4.25 1.46
C ALA A 72 -10.79 -5.60 1.94
N GLN A 73 -9.48 -5.85 1.85
CA GLN A 73 -8.89 -7.13 2.20
C GLN A 73 -8.59 -7.26 3.70
N PHE A 74 -8.06 -6.22 4.33
CA PHE A 74 -7.57 -6.28 5.70
C PHE A 74 -8.44 -5.50 6.70
N GLY A 75 -9.36 -4.65 6.23
CA GLY A 75 -10.11 -3.73 7.08
C GLY A 75 -9.25 -2.61 7.65
N VAL A 76 -8.10 -2.34 7.03
CA VAL A 76 -7.12 -1.33 7.46
C VAL A 76 -7.10 -0.20 6.43
N GLU A 77 -7.34 1.02 6.87
CA GLU A 77 -7.22 2.20 6.02
C GLU A 77 -5.77 2.71 6.04
N LEU A 78 -5.18 2.88 4.85
CA LEU A 78 -3.85 3.45 4.69
C LEU A 78 -3.94 4.96 4.49
N GLN A 79 -3.05 5.71 5.12
CA GLN A 79 -2.93 7.16 4.95
C GLN A 79 -1.71 7.47 4.09
N PRO A 80 -1.84 8.29 3.01
CA PRO A 80 -0.70 8.77 2.25
C PRO A 80 0.23 9.64 3.11
N GLU A 81 1.55 9.42 3.00
CA GLU A 81 2.56 10.30 3.62
C GLU A 81 2.86 11.54 2.77
N VAL A 82 2.62 11.47 1.46
CA VAL A 82 2.93 12.55 0.52
C VAL A 82 1.84 13.62 0.53
N ASN A 83 2.24 14.88 0.46
CA ASN A 83 1.31 15.99 0.29
C ASN A 83 0.84 16.06 -1.15
N ILE A 84 -0.47 16.16 -1.33
CA ILE A 84 -1.11 16.40 -2.62
C ILE A 84 -1.40 17.90 -2.68
N VAL A 85 -0.87 18.59 -3.69
CA VAL A 85 -0.93 20.06 -3.87
C VAL A 85 -1.66 20.47 -5.14
#